data_AF-Q3I219-F1
#
_entry.id   AF-Q3I219-F1
#
_cell.length_a   1.000
_cell.length_b   1.000
_cell.length_c   1.000
_cell.angle_alpha   90.00
_cell.angle_beta   90.00
_cell.angle_gamma   90.00
#
_symmetry.space_group_name_H-M   'P 1'
#
loop_
_entity.id
_entity.type
_entity.pdbx_description
1 polymer ?
#
loop_
_entity_poly.entity_id
_entity_poly.type
_entity_poly.pdbx_seq_one_letter_code
_entity_poly.pdbx_strand_id
1 'polypeptide(L)' 'RPGMLDFKGKAKWDAWNELKGTTKEDAMKAYISKVEELKKKYGI' A
#
# COMPACT_ATOMS: atom_id res chain seq x y z
N ARG A 1 -5.08 -1.59 15.80
CA ARG A 1 -4.61 -2.79 15.07
C ARG A 1 -5.68 -3.87 15.17
N PRO A 2 -6.10 -4.49 14.04
CA PRO A 2 -7.14 -5.53 14.04
C PRO A 2 -6.78 -6.78 14.86
N GLY A 3 -7.80 -7.53 15.26
CA GLY A 3 -7.65 -8.73 16.11
C GLY A 3 -6.94 -9.89 15.40
N MET A 4 -6.46 -10.87 16.18
CA MET A 4 -5.57 -11.93 15.68
C MET A 4 -6.15 -12.81 14.57
N LEU A 5 -7.48 -12.97 14.53
CA LEU A 5 -8.20 -13.77 13.52
C LEU A 5 -8.59 -12.96 12.28
N ASP A 6 -8.47 -11.63 12.31
CA ASP A 6 -8.69 -10.78 11.15
C ASP A 6 -7.38 -10.60 10.36
N PHE A 7 -7.01 -11.65 9.62
CA PHE A 7 -5.77 -11.67 8.85
C PHE A 7 -5.73 -10.56 7.79
N LYS A 8 -6.84 -10.28 7.12
CA LYS A 8 -6.92 -9.25 6.07
C LYS A 8 -6.78 -7.85 6.66
N GLY A 9 -7.51 -7.56 7.74
CA GLY A 9 -7.42 -6.28 8.43
C GLY A 9 -6.03 -6.06 8.99
N LYS A 10 -5.44 -7.09 9.64
CA LYS A 10 -4.09 -7.02 10.19
C LYS A 10 -3.07 -6.72 9.09
N ALA A 11 -3.10 -7.44 7.96
CA ALA A 11 -2.18 -7.20 6.86
C ALA A 11 -2.31 -5.79 6.26
N LYS A 12 -3.54 -5.30 6.05
CA LYS A 12 -3.77 -3.92 5.58
C LYS A 12 -3.26 -2.87 6.56
N TRP A 13 -3.52 -3.06 7.86
CA TRP A 13 -3.10 -2.13 8.89
C TRP A 13 -1.58 -2.12 9.04
N ASP A 14 -0.95 -3.29 9.06
CA ASP A 14 0.51 -3.43 9.17
C ASP A 14 1.19 -2.77 7.94
N ALA A 15 0.74 -3.05 6.71
CA ALA A 15 1.27 -2.45 5.49
C ALA A 15 1.12 -0.91 5.42
N TRP A 16 0.01 -0.37 5.94
CA TRP A 16 -0.14 1.09 6.04
C TRP A 16 0.75 1.67 7.14
N ASN A 17 0.80 1.02 8.31
CA ASN A 17 1.61 1.50 9.44
C ASN A 17 3.12 1.48 9.14
N GLU A 18 3.60 0.59 8.27
CA GLU A 18 4.97 0.58 7.76
C GLU A 18 5.35 1.87 6.99
N LEU A 19 4.37 2.54 6.38
CA LEU A 19 4.57 3.81 5.66
C LEU A 19 4.39 5.04 6.56
N LYS A 20 4.33 4.86 7.89
CA LYS A 20 4.22 5.97 8.83
C LYS A 20 5.46 6.87 8.73
N GLY A 21 5.24 8.16 8.52
CA GLY A 21 6.31 9.16 8.38
C GLY A 21 6.65 9.48 6.92
N THR A 22 6.12 8.74 5.95
CA THR A 22 6.16 9.13 4.53
C THR A 22 5.32 10.39 4.31
N THR A 23 5.84 11.35 3.56
CA THR A 23 5.10 12.55 3.17
C THR A 23 3.95 12.18 2.23
N LYS A 24 2.94 13.06 2.13
CA LYS A 24 1.83 12.83 1.20
C LYS A 24 2.34 12.81 -0.23
N GLU A 25 3.27 13.69 -0.55
CA GLU A 25 3.89 13.85 -1.86
C GLU A 25 4.63 12.57 -2.28
N ASP A 26 5.43 11.99 -1.37
CA ASP A 26 6.16 10.75 -1.66
C ASP A 26 5.24 9.54 -1.76
N ALA A 27 4.20 9.47 -0.91
CA ALA A 27 3.19 8.43 -1.00
C ALA A 27 2.42 8.46 -2.33
N MET A 28 2.07 9.67 -2.82
CA MET A 28 1.42 9.84 -4.13
C MET A 28 2.33 9.43 -5.28
N LYS A 29 3.61 9.84 -5.27
CA LYS A 29 4.58 9.43 -6.30
C LYS A 29 4.76 7.91 -6.34
N ALA A 30 4.89 7.28 -5.18
CA ALA A 30 5.02 5.83 -5.07
C ALA A 30 3.77 5.11 -5.59
N TYR A 31 2.59 5.62 -5.26
CA TYR A 31 1.32 5.07 -5.76
C TYR A 31 1.22 5.11 -7.28
N ILE A 32 1.50 6.28 -7.90
CA ILE A 32 1.47 6.46 -9.36
C ILE A 32 2.46 5.49 -10.03
N SER A 33 3.70 5.46 -9.53
CA SER A 33 4.73 4.55 -10.04
C SER A 33 4.27 3.09 -9.99
N LYS A 34 3.67 2.67 -8.88
CA LYS A 34 3.19 1.30 -8.73
C LYS A 34 2.04 0.97 -9.67
N VAL A 35 1.07 1.89 -9.85
CA VAL A 35 -0.04 1.68 -10.79
C VAL A 35 0.47 1.52 -12.22
N GLU A 36 1.43 2.35 -12.65
CA GLU A 36 2.02 2.25 -13.99
C GLU A 36 2.78 0.93 -14.19
N GLU A 37 3.49 0.44 -13.16
CA GLU A 37 4.09 -0.91 -13.18
C GLU A 37 3.04 -2.00 -13.35
N LEU A 38 1.92 -1.93 -12.61
CA LEU A 38 0.86 -2.92 -12.66
C LEU A 38 0.13 -2.92 -14.00
N LYS A 39 -0.11 -1.74 -14.59
CA LYS A 39 -0.66 -1.62 -15.95
C LYS A 39 0.22 -2.33 -16.98
N LYS A 40 1.53 -2.08 -16.94
CA LYS A 40 2.51 -2.75 -17.82
C LYS A 40 2.54 -4.26 -17.60
N LYS A 41 2.45 -4.70 -16.34
CA LYS A 41 2.53 -6.12 -15.97
C LYS A 41 1.31 -6.93 -16.40
N TYR A 42 0.12 -6.37 -16.24
CA TYR A 42 -1.13 -7.11 -16.45
C TYR A 42 -1.88 -6.74 -17.73
N GLY A 43 -1.40 -5.73 -18.47
CA GLY A 43 -1.97 -5.32 -19.75
C GLY A 43 -3.34 -4.65 -19.60
N ILE A 44 -3.33 -3.33 -19.42
CA ILE A 44 -4.48 -2.44 -19.65
C ILE A 44 -4.09 -1.42 -20.70
#